data_AF-A0A6G3MLB7-F1
#
_entry.id   AF-A0A6G3MLB7-F1
#
_cell.length_a   1.000
_cell.length_b   1.000
_cell.length_c   1.000
_cell.angle_alpha   90.00
_cell.angle_beta   90.00
_cell.angle_gamma   90.00
#
_symmetry.space_group_name_H-M   'P 1'
#
loop_
_entity.id
_entity.type
_entity.pdbx_description
1 polymer ?
#
loop_
_entity_poly.entity_id
_entity_poly.type
_entity_poly.pdbx_seq_one_letter_code
_entity_poly.pdbx_strand_id
1 'polypeptide(L)'
;LCFQHEIVKACTFILCSMDLYEEAVDFALTANDIFHSKECANKAPDIFTKRKLWLIIAKHTLTPQMDIEIAKKFLEEASVLKFEDLLPFFGDFNKIDTFKEAICESLKSYGNLVKNQKQEIQKLSKISDKLKKKNEKISRRSTHIDKNSKCSLCTDAILTKPFYTFPCGHSFHQICYIKTY
;
A
#
# COMPACT_ATOMS: atom_id res chain seq x y z
N LEU A 1 22.73 -9.17 -35.49
CA LEU A 1 22.32 -10.59 -35.57
C LEU A 1 20.82 -10.78 -35.34
N CYS A 2 20.21 -10.45 -34.18
CA CYS A 2 18.75 -10.63 -34.00
C CYS A 2 17.86 -9.62 -34.75
N PHE A 3 18.33 -8.39 -34.97
CA PHE A 3 17.64 -7.38 -35.80
C PHE A 3 17.50 -7.79 -37.28
N GLN A 4 18.38 -8.68 -37.76
CA GLN A 4 18.45 -9.12 -39.16
C GLN A 4 17.61 -10.38 -39.43
N HIS A 5 17.01 -10.99 -38.40
CA HIS A 5 16.31 -12.28 -38.49
C HIS A 5 14.85 -12.23 -38.02
N GLU A 6 14.26 -11.03 -37.87
CA GLU A 6 12.86 -10.86 -37.45
C GLU A 6 12.49 -11.60 -36.14
N ILE A 7 13.48 -11.86 -35.27
CA ILE A 7 13.22 -12.50 -33.98
C ILE A 7 12.77 -11.41 -32.99
N VAL A 8 11.55 -10.93 -33.24
CA VAL A 8 10.94 -9.82 -32.52
C VAL A 8 10.94 -10.10 -31.01
N LYS A 9 10.53 -11.32 -30.65
CA LYS A 9 10.46 -11.78 -29.26
C LYS A 9 11.78 -11.69 -28.51
N ALA A 10 12.87 -12.13 -29.14
CA ALA A 10 14.19 -12.11 -28.52
C ALA A 10 14.70 -10.68 -28.37
N CYS A 11 14.47 -9.82 -29.36
CA CYS A 11 14.84 -8.40 -29.28
C CYS A 11 14.04 -7.66 -28.20
N THR A 12 12.73 -7.83 -28.15
CA THR A 12 11.86 -7.27 -27.10
C THR A 12 12.29 -7.76 -25.72
N PHE A 13 12.58 -9.05 -25.57
CA PHE A 13 13.05 -9.60 -24.30
C PHE A 13 14.37 -8.97 -23.86
N ILE A 14 15.36 -8.89 -24.76
CA ILE A 14 16.67 -8.29 -24.49
C ILE A 14 16.52 -6.82 -24.11
N LEU A 15 15.74 -6.03 -24.87
CA LEU A 15 15.50 -4.62 -24.57
C LEU A 15 14.82 -4.43 -23.21
N CYS A 16 13.83 -5.29 -22.90
CA CYS A 16 13.18 -5.29 -21.60
C CYS A 16 14.15 -5.65 -20.45
N SER A 17 15.09 -6.57 -20.68
CA SER A 17 16.15 -6.91 -19.72
C SER A 17 17.24 -5.85 -19.59
N MET A 18 17.34 -4.93 -20.54
CA MET A 18 18.24 -3.78 -20.51
C MET A 18 17.58 -2.52 -19.92
N ASP A 19 16.40 -2.65 -19.32
CA ASP A 19 15.59 -1.55 -18.79
C ASP A 19 15.11 -0.52 -19.83
N LEU A 20 15.18 -0.85 -21.12
CA LEU A 20 14.70 -0.05 -22.25
C LEU A 20 13.25 -0.42 -22.58
N TYR A 21 12.34 -0.17 -21.64
CA TYR A 21 10.95 -0.63 -21.73
C TYR A 21 10.13 0.08 -22.81
N GLU A 22 10.38 1.36 -23.05
CA GLU A 22 9.65 2.15 -24.06
C GLU A 22 9.98 1.63 -25.47
N GLU A 23 11.28 1.48 -25.76
CA GLU A 23 11.75 0.96 -27.03
C GLU A 23 11.35 -0.50 -27.23
N ALA A 24 11.35 -1.31 -26.16
CA ALA A 24 10.91 -2.70 -26.22
C ALA A 24 9.42 -2.83 -26.60
N VAL A 25 8.56 -2.00 -25.99
CA VAL A 25 7.13 -1.97 -26.27
C VAL A 25 6.86 -1.42 -27.66
N ASP A 26 7.47 -0.30 -28.05
CA ASP A 26 7.29 0.26 -29.38
C ASP A 26 7.71 -0.73 -30.47
N PHE A 27 8.86 -1.40 -30.29
CA PHE A 27 9.33 -2.43 -31.22
C PHE A 27 8.37 -3.63 -31.30
N ALA A 28 7.89 -4.12 -30.16
CA ALA A 28 6.91 -5.21 -30.12
C ALA A 28 5.58 -4.83 -30.80
N LEU A 29 5.12 -3.59 -30.60
CA LEU A 29 3.90 -3.07 -31.23
C LEU A 29 4.06 -2.91 -32.76
N THR A 30 5.23 -2.47 -33.25
CA THR A 30 5.48 -2.41 -34.70
C THR A 30 5.40 -3.77 -35.39
N ALA A 31 5.72 -4.84 -34.67
CA ALA A 31 5.58 -6.22 -35.11
C ALA A 31 4.22 -6.86 -34.78
N ASN A 32 3.27 -6.08 -34.26
CA ASN A 32 1.96 -6.51 -33.81
C ASN A 32 1.98 -7.61 -32.71
N ASP A 33 3.05 -7.68 -31.91
CA ASP A 33 3.18 -8.59 -30.77
C ASP A 33 2.69 -7.95 -29.47
N ILE A 34 1.36 -7.89 -29.34
CA ILE A 34 0.67 -7.28 -28.19
C ILE A 34 0.96 -8.06 -26.89
N PHE A 35 1.13 -9.39 -26.97
CA PHE A 35 1.35 -10.21 -25.79
C PHE A 35 2.67 -9.86 -25.10
N HIS A 36 3.78 -9.86 -25.82
CA HIS A 36 5.09 -9.53 -25.23
C HIS A 36 5.19 -8.05 -24.86
N SER A 37 4.46 -7.17 -25.56
CA SER A 37 4.32 -5.76 -25.17
C SER A 37 3.72 -5.63 -23.75
N LYS A 38 2.63 -6.36 -23.46
CA LYS A 38 1.99 -6.38 -22.14
C LYS A 38 2.90 -6.96 -21.07
N GLU A 39 3.60 -8.06 -21.36
CA GLU A 39 4.57 -8.65 -20.43
C GLU A 39 5.70 -7.67 -20.08
N CYS A 40 6.24 -6.95 -21.08
CA CYS A 40 7.30 -5.98 -20.83
C CYS A 40 6.79 -4.76 -20.05
N ALA A 41 5.58 -4.27 -20.37
CA ALA A 41 4.95 -3.19 -19.61
C ALA A 41 4.75 -3.56 -18.13
N ASN A 42 4.47 -4.83 -17.81
CA ASN A 42 4.32 -5.28 -16.43
C ASN A 42 5.66 -5.38 -15.66
N LYS A 43 6.77 -5.59 -16.36
CA LYS A 43 8.11 -5.70 -15.78
C LYS A 43 8.73 -4.36 -15.38
N ALA A 44 8.25 -3.25 -15.93
CA ALA A 44 8.78 -1.93 -15.59
C ALA A 44 8.76 -1.69 -14.06
N PRO A 45 9.76 -1.02 -13.47
CA PRO A 45 9.82 -0.84 -12.02
C PRO A 45 8.79 0.18 -11.52
N ASP A 46 8.63 1.30 -12.23
CA ASP A 46 7.85 2.44 -11.79
C ASP A 46 6.39 2.40 -12.27
N ILE A 47 5.46 2.74 -11.38
CA ILE A 47 4.02 2.86 -11.72
C ILE A 47 3.79 3.88 -12.84
N PHE A 48 4.57 4.97 -12.87
CA PHE A 48 4.46 5.99 -13.91
C PHE A 48 4.82 5.43 -15.29
N THR A 49 5.95 4.73 -15.39
CA THR A 49 6.41 4.08 -16.62
C THR A 49 5.46 2.98 -17.05
N LYS A 50 5.00 2.11 -16.12
CA LYS A 50 3.95 1.13 -16.39
C LYS A 50 2.72 1.77 -17.01
N ARG A 51 2.21 2.84 -16.39
CA ARG A 51 1.02 3.55 -16.87
C ARG A 51 1.23 4.11 -18.28
N LYS A 52 2.38 4.74 -18.54
CA LYS A 52 2.74 5.25 -19.87
C LYS A 52 2.75 4.14 -20.92
N LEU A 53 3.43 3.02 -20.66
CA LEU A 53 3.53 1.87 -21.58
C LEU A 53 2.15 1.26 -21.85
N TRP A 54 1.34 1.06 -20.82
CA TRP A 54 -0.02 0.55 -20.97
C TRP A 54 -0.93 1.47 -21.78
N LEU A 55 -0.76 2.80 -21.69
CA LEU A 55 -1.46 3.76 -22.55
C LEU A 55 -1.02 3.68 -24.02
N ILE A 56 0.27 3.46 -24.28
CA ILE A 56 0.80 3.26 -25.64
C ILE A 56 0.22 1.97 -26.24
N ILE A 57 0.23 0.88 -25.46
CA ILE A 57 -0.39 -0.40 -25.87
C ILE A 57 -1.89 -0.22 -26.09
N ALA A 58 -2.59 0.51 -25.20
CA ALA A 58 -4.02 0.79 -25.33
C ALA A 58 -4.31 1.56 -26.62
N LYS A 59 -3.53 2.59 -26.95
CA LYS A 59 -3.68 3.36 -28.19
C LYS A 59 -3.53 2.49 -29.44
N HIS A 60 -2.65 1.49 -29.40
CA HIS A 60 -2.42 0.59 -30.54
C HIS A 60 -3.46 -0.54 -30.61
N THR A 61 -3.95 -1.00 -29.45
CA THR A 61 -4.84 -2.16 -29.35
C THR A 61 -6.31 -1.77 -29.44
N LEU A 62 -6.69 -0.61 -28.88
CA LEU A 62 -8.08 -0.16 -28.80
C LEU A 62 -8.45 0.66 -30.04
N THR A 63 -9.29 0.09 -30.88
CA THR A 63 -9.89 0.77 -32.04
C THR A 63 -11.18 1.49 -31.65
N PRO A 64 -11.58 2.58 -32.34
CA PRO A 64 -12.80 3.34 -32.02
C PRO A 64 -14.11 2.53 -32.02
N GLN A 65 -14.17 1.41 -32.76
CA GLN A 65 -15.34 0.52 -32.81
C GLN A 65 -15.30 -0.65 -31.80
N MET A 66 -14.37 -0.65 -30.85
CA MET A 66 -14.17 -1.78 -29.95
C MET A 66 -15.29 -1.94 -28.90
N ASP A 67 -15.64 -3.20 -28.61
CA ASP A 67 -16.63 -3.55 -27.59
C ASP A 67 -16.13 -3.28 -26.17
N ILE A 68 -17.05 -2.85 -25.31
CA ILE A 68 -16.77 -2.50 -23.91
C ILE A 68 -16.29 -3.70 -23.10
N GLU A 69 -16.73 -4.91 -23.45
CA GLU A 69 -16.25 -6.13 -22.80
C GLU A 69 -14.75 -6.36 -23.04
N ILE A 70 -14.25 -6.03 -24.23
CA ILE A 70 -12.83 -6.13 -24.56
C ILE A 70 -12.04 -5.08 -23.78
N ALA A 71 -12.56 -3.86 -23.67
CA ALA A 71 -11.94 -2.81 -22.87
C ALA A 71 -11.94 -3.13 -21.36
N LYS A 72 -13.00 -3.77 -20.84
CA LYS A 72 -13.04 -4.25 -19.45
C LYS A 72 -11.96 -5.30 -19.20
N LYS A 73 -11.86 -6.31 -20.06
CA LYS A 73 -10.78 -7.32 -19.97
C LYS A 73 -9.39 -6.69 -20.05
N PHE A 74 -9.22 -5.69 -20.92
CA PHE A 74 -7.96 -4.95 -21.01
C PHE A 74 -7.62 -4.22 -19.69
N LEU A 75 -8.60 -3.61 -19.02
CA LEU A 75 -8.39 -2.97 -17.71
C LEU A 75 -8.10 -3.97 -16.59
N GLU A 76 -8.67 -5.16 -16.64
CA GLU A 76 -8.34 -6.24 -15.68
C GLU A 76 -6.87 -6.64 -15.78
N GLU A 77 -6.31 -6.69 -17.00
CA GLU A 77 -4.88 -6.94 -17.23
C GLU A 77 -4.02 -5.70 -16.87
N ALA A 78 -4.53 -4.50 -17.17
CA ALA A 78 -3.85 -3.22 -16.98
C ALA A 78 -4.21 -2.58 -15.62
N SER A 79 -3.86 -3.25 -14.51
CA SER A 79 -4.19 -2.81 -13.13
C SER A 79 -3.79 -1.37 -12.74
N VAL A 80 -2.88 -0.75 -13.50
CA VAL A 80 -2.43 0.64 -13.31
C VAL A 80 -3.29 1.69 -14.02
N LEU A 81 -4.10 1.25 -14.99
CA LEU A 81 -5.03 2.11 -15.72
C LEU A 81 -6.38 2.12 -15.03
N LYS A 82 -7.09 3.23 -15.20
CA LYS A 82 -8.49 3.31 -14.81
C LYS A 82 -9.38 3.42 -16.04
N PHE A 83 -10.67 3.20 -15.83
CA PHE A 83 -11.64 3.31 -16.90
C PHE A 83 -11.64 4.70 -17.56
N GLU A 84 -11.40 5.76 -16.78
CA GLU A 84 -11.33 7.13 -17.31
C GLU A 84 -10.21 7.32 -18.33
N ASP A 85 -9.12 6.55 -18.21
CA ASP A 85 -7.97 6.62 -19.11
C ASP A 85 -8.30 6.06 -20.51
N LEU A 86 -9.33 5.22 -20.62
CA LEU A 86 -9.74 4.64 -21.90
C LEU A 86 -10.80 5.46 -22.65
N LEU A 87 -11.45 6.41 -21.96
CA LEU A 87 -12.47 7.29 -22.53
C LEU A 87 -12.06 7.97 -23.84
N PRO A 88 -10.82 8.48 -24.01
CA PRO A 88 -10.41 9.14 -25.23
C PRO A 88 -10.33 8.22 -26.47
N PHE A 89 -10.30 6.90 -26.29
CA PHE A 89 -10.18 5.94 -27.40
C PHE A 89 -11.52 5.45 -27.93
N PHE A 90 -12.61 5.66 -27.19
CA PHE A 90 -13.95 5.36 -27.70
C PHE A 90 -14.41 6.49 -28.62
N GLY A 91 -14.98 6.14 -29.78
CA GLY A 91 -15.53 7.12 -30.72
C GLY A 91 -16.77 7.84 -30.19
N ASP A 92 -17.60 8.35 -31.11
CA ASP A 92 -18.81 9.10 -30.76
C ASP A 92 -19.62 8.39 -29.67
N PHE A 93 -19.87 9.11 -28.58
CA PHE A 93 -20.48 8.72 -27.30
C PHE A 93 -21.90 8.13 -27.41
N ASN A 94 -22.35 7.70 -28.59
CA ASN A 94 -23.68 7.18 -28.88
C ASN A 94 -23.95 5.79 -28.26
N LYS A 95 -23.02 5.25 -27.46
CA LYS A 95 -23.18 4.07 -26.60
C LYS A 95 -23.02 4.39 -25.10
N ILE A 96 -23.28 5.63 -24.63
CA ILE A 96 -23.25 6.02 -23.20
C ILE A 96 -24.01 5.02 -22.31
N ASP A 97 -25.13 4.46 -22.79
CA ASP A 97 -25.90 3.47 -22.02
C ASP A 97 -25.08 2.22 -21.69
N THR A 98 -24.19 1.81 -22.58
CA THR A 98 -23.32 0.64 -22.36
C THR A 98 -22.18 0.94 -21.38
N PHE A 99 -21.79 2.21 -21.23
CA PHE A 99 -20.76 2.65 -20.28
C PHE A 99 -21.30 2.99 -18.89
N LYS A 100 -22.59 3.27 -18.78
CA LYS A 100 -23.25 3.71 -17.55
C LYS A 100 -22.97 2.76 -16.39
N GLU A 101 -23.08 1.44 -16.61
CA GLU A 101 -22.87 0.45 -15.56
C GLU A 101 -21.41 0.41 -15.09
N ALA A 102 -20.46 0.38 -16.03
CA ALA A 102 -19.02 0.36 -15.73
C ALA A 102 -18.56 1.63 -14.96
N ILE A 103 -19.11 2.79 -15.34
CA ILE A 103 -18.86 4.06 -14.64
C ILE A 103 -19.49 4.02 -13.24
N CYS A 104 -20.73 3.53 -13.12
CA CYS A 104 -21.40 3.38 -11.82
C CYS A 104 -20.63 2.44 -10.88
N GLU A 105 -20.10 1.34 -11.39
CA GLU A 105 -19.28 0.40 -10.63
C GLU A 105 -17.98 1.04 -10.15
N SER A 106 -17.29 1.77 -11.02
CA SER A 106 -16.05 2.49 -10.69
C SER A 106 -16.29 3.56 -9.60
N LEU A 107 -17.37 4.34 -9.73
CA LEU A 107 -17.78 5.34 -8.74
C LEU A 107 -18.16 4.71 -7.40
N LYS A 108 -18.88 3.58 -7.41
CA LYS A 108 -19.21 2.82 -6.20
C LYS A 108 -17.96 2.27 -5.52
N SER A 109 -17.00 1.75 -6.29
CA SER A 109 -15.71 1.27 -5.78
C SER A 109 -14.95 2.40 -5.07
N TYR A 110 -14.86 3.58 -5.69
CA TYR A 110 -14.24 4.75 -5.06
C TYR A 110 -14.94 5.16 -3.77
N GLY A 111 -16.29 5.21 -3.79
CA GLY A 111 -17.08 5.50 -2.59
C GLY A 111 -16.83 4.51 -1.45
N ASN A 112 -16.69 3.22 -1.77
CA ASN A 112 -16.37 2.18 -0.79
C ASN A 112 -14.95 2.33 -0.23
N LEU A 113 -13.96 2.64 -1.07
CA LEU A 113 -12.58 2.88 -0.62
C LEU A 113 -12.50 4.05 0.36
N VAL A 114 -13.14 5.17 0.04
CA VAL A 114 -13.21 6.35 0.93
C VAL A 114 -13.90 6.00 2.24
N LYS A 115 -15.01 5.25 2.19
CA LYS A 115 -15.73 4.80 3.38
C LYS A 115 -14.87 3.92 4.27
N ASN A 116 -14.14 2.97 3.69
CA ASN A 116 -13.25 2.06 4.41
C ASN A 116 -12.08 2.82 5.07
N GLN A 117 -11.43 3.72 4.34
CA GLN A 117 -10.37 4.56 4.88
C GLN A 117 -10.88 5.42 6.04
N LYS A 118 -12.07 6.02 5.92
CA LYS A 118 -12.69 6.79 7.00
C LYS A 118 -12.99 5.94 8.24
N GLN A 119 -13.42 4.70 8.06
CA GLN A 119 -13.64 3.77 9.17
C GLN A 119 -12.33 3.40 9.87
N GLU A 120 -11.26 3.16 9.13
CA GLU A 120 -9.94 2.89 9.71
C GLU A 120 -9.42 4.09 10.52
N ILE A 121 -9.54 5.32 9.98
CA ILE A 121 -9.19 6.54 10.70
C ILE A 121 -9.98 6.64 12.03
N GLN A 122 -11.28 6.37 12.00
CA GLN A 122 -12.11 6.40 13.21
C GLN A 122 -11.70 5.33 14.23
N LYS A 123 -11.33 4.12 13.79
CA LYS A 123 -10.83 3.06 14.67
C LYS A 123 -9.52 3.47 15.32
N LEU A 124 -8.55 3.95 14.53
CA LEU A 124 -7.25 4.40 15.03
C LEU A 124 -7.38 5.58 16.01
N SER A 125 -8.27 6.54 15.71
CA SER A 125 -8.55 7.65 16.63
C SER A 125 -9.08 7.15 17.98
N LYS A 126 -10.06 6.22 17.97
CA LYS A 126 -10.60 5.62 19.20
C LYS A 126 -9.52 4.88 20.00
N ILE A 127 -8.58 4.21 19.33
CA ILE A 127 -7.46 3.54 19.99
C ILE A 127 -6.52 4.58 20.61
N SER A 128 -6.16 5.63 19.88
CA SER A 128 -5.32 6.72 20.37
C SER A 128 -5.92 7.38 21.62
N ASP A 129 -7.22 7.68 21.61
CA ASP A 129 -7.91 8.25 22.77
C ASP A 129 -7.91 7.31 23.99
N LYS A 130 -8.10 6.01 23.76
CA LYS A 130 -7.98 5.01 24.84
C LYS A 130 -6.57 4.96 25.41
N LEU A 131 -5.54 5.05 24.57
CA LEU A 131 -4.14 5.08 25.00
C LEU A 131 -3.83 6.34 25.81
N LYS A 132 -4.25 7.52 25.35
CA LYS A 132 -4.10 8.78 26.08
C LYS A 132 -4.74 8.69 27.47
N LYS A 133 -5.99 8.20 27.56
CA LYS A 133 -6.67 7.99 28.85
C LYS A 133 -5.94 6.99 29.76
N LYS A 134 -5.37 5.91 29.19
CA LYS A 134 -4.55 4.97 29.97
C LYS A 134 -3.27 5.63 30.48
N ASN A 135 -2.60 6.42 29.65
CA ASN A 135 -1.38 7.12 30.04
C ASN A 135 -1.64 8.15 31.15
N GLU A 136 -2.72 8.93 31.04
CA GLU A 136 -3.15 9.84 32.10
C GLU A 136 -3.42 9.10 33.43
N LYS A 137 -4.09 7.95 33.36
CA LYS A 137 -4.33 7.11 34.55
C LYS A 137 -3.05 6.59 35.16
N ILE A 138 -2.06 6.19 34.34
CA ILE A 138 -0.75 5.73 34.83
C ILE A 138 0.03 6.88 35.46
N SER A 139 0.06 8.05 34.82
CA SER A 139 0.77 9.24 35.33
C SER A 139 0.20 9.76 36.64
N ARG A 140 -1.08 9.50 36.94
CA ARG A 140 -1.72 9.88 38.21
C ARG A 140 -1.66 8.77 39.29
N ARG A 141 -0.97 7.65 39.04
CA ARG A 141 -0.81 6.61 40.07
C ARG A 141 0.13 7.12 41.16
N SER A 142 -0.36 7.09 42.38
CA SER A 142 0.45 7.23 43.59
C SER A 142 0.46 5.89 44.33
N THR A 143 1.57 5.60 45.00
CA THR A 143 1.69 4.41 45.85
C THR A 143 1.84 4.89 47.30
N HIS A 144 0.96 4.41 48.16
CA HIS A 144 0.99 4.71 49.58
C HIS A 144 2.02 3.80 50.27
N ILE A 145 2.90 4.38 51.08
CA ILE A 145 3.94 3.67 51.82
C ILE A 145 3.71 3.92 53.30
N ASP A 146 3.49 2.83 54.03
CA ASP A 146 3.34 2.87 55.49
C ASP A 146 4.71 3.16 56.16
N LYS A 147 4.70 3.83 57.32
CA LYS A 147 5.92 4.09 58.11
C LYS A 147 6.64 2.80 58.53
N ASN A 148 5.90 1.70 58.68
CA ASN A 148 6.44 0.41 59.08
C ASN A 148 6.86 -0.48 57.90
N SER A 149 6.82 0.04 56.67
CA SER A 149 7.20 -0.72 55.48
C SER A 149 8.70 -1.05 55.47
N LYS A 150 9.01 -2.26 55.00
CA LYS A 150 10.35 -2.85 55.01
C LYS A 150 10.83 -3.14 53.60
N CYS A 151 12.15 -3.13 53.41
CA CYS A 151 12.75 -3.58 52.16
C CYS A 151 12.51 -5.08 51.96
N SER A 152 12.06 -5.48 50.76
CA SER A 152 11.83 -6.89 50.42
C SER A 152 13.11 -7.73 50.30
N LEU A 153 14.31 -7.12 50.31
CA LEU A 153 15.60 -7.83 50.26
C LEU A 153 16.30 -7.86 51.62
N CYS A 154 16.51 -6.72 52.28
CA CYS A 154 17.24 -6.67 53.55
C CYS A 154 16.34 -6.62 54.79
N THR A 155 15.02 -6.50 54.63
CA THR A 155 14.02 -6.42 55.71
C THR A 155 14.11 -5.22 56.66
N ASP A 156 15.07 -4.31 56.44
CA ASP A 156 15.16 -3.05 57.19
C ASP A 156 14.07 -2.05 56.77
N ALA A 157 13.80 -1.06 57.63
CA ALA A 157 12.83 0.01 57.36
C ALA A 157 13.18 0.77 56.06
N ILE A 158 12.21 0.85 55.14
CA ILE A 158 12.45 1.37 53.78
C ILE A 158 12.75 2.87 53.77
N LEU A 159 12.10 3.63 54.67
CA LEU A 159 12.17 5.09 54.73
C LEU A 159 13.52 5.64 55.25
N THR A 160 14.43 4.75 55.67
CA THR A 160 15.74 5.14 56.22
C THR A 160 16.76 5.52 55.12
N LYS A 161 16.54 5.12 53.87
CA LYS A 161 17.46 5.29 52.74
C LYS A 161 16.67 5.56 51.45
N PRO A 162 17.31 6.12 50.39
CA PRO A 162 16.69 6.21 49.07
C PRO A 162 16.17 4.84 48.59
N PHE A 163 14.95 4.81 48.07
CA PHE A 163 14.26 3.57 47.73
C PHE A 163 13.48 3.68 46.41
N TYR A 164 13.20 2.51 45.83
CA TYR A 164 12.27 2.33 44.72
C TYR A 164 11.06 1.53 45.20
N THR A 165 9.87 1.97 44.82
CA THR A 165 8.62 1.24 45.06
C THR A 165 7.98 0.92 43.73
N PHE A 166 7.65 -0.35 43.55
CA PHE A 166 7.06 -0.85 42.32
C PHE A 166 5.54 -0.95 42.44
N PRO A 167 4.80 -0.87 41.31
CA PRO A 167 3.34 -1.04 41.31
C PRO A 167 2.84 -2.38 41.84
N CYS A 168 3.70 -3.40 41.92
CA CYS A 168 3.41 -4.69 42.54
C CYS A 168 3.42 -4.66 44.09
N GLY A 169 3.69 -3.50 44.71
CA GLY A 169 3.72 -3.30 46.15
C GLY A 169 5.08 -3.55 46.81
N HIS A 170 6.02 -4.17 46.10
CA HIS A 170 7.37 -4.37 46.60
C HIS A 170 8.16 -3.05 46.64
N SER A 171 8.92 -2.88 47.72
CA SER A 171 9.80 -1.73 47.93
C SER A 171 11.21 -2.20 48.24
N PHE A 172 12.19 -1.56 47.61
CA PHE A 172 13.61 -1.91 47.74
C PHE A 172 14.43 -0.65 47.98
N HIS A 173 15.42 -0.70 48.86
CA HIS A 173 16.42 0.37 48.86
C HIS A 173 17.12 0.40 47.50
N GLN A 174 17.49 1.59 47.05
CA GLN A 174 18.19 1.78 45.77
C GLN A 174 19.43 0.88 45.69
N ILE A 175 20.19 0.77 46.78
CA ILE A 175 21.38 -0.10 46.86
C ILE A 175 21.01 -1.59 46.83
N CYS A 176 19.95 -2.00 47.51
CA CYS A 176 19.50 -3.38 47.51
C CYS A 176 19.05 -3.82 46.11
N TYR A 177 18.35 -2.94 45.40
CA TYR A 177 17.93 -3.17 44.02
C TYR A 177 19.12 -3.23 43.05
N ILE A 178 20.07 -2.29 43.15
CA ILE A 178 21.29 -2.28 42.31
C ILE A 178 22.20 -3.47 42.62
N LYS A 179 22.20 -4.02 43.84
CA LYS A 179 23.01 -5.22 44.16
C LYS A 179 22.42 -6.53 43.60
N THR A 180 21.17 -6.53 43.15
CA THR A 180 20.50 -7.73 42.62
C THR A 180 20.52 -7.83 41.10
N TYR A 181 21.00 -6.79 40.40
CA TYR A 181 21.16 -6.71 38.94
C TYR A 181 22.56 -6.23 38.58
#